data_AF-A0A6B1HV09-F1
#
_entry.id   AF-A0A6B1HV09-F1
#
_cell.length_a   1.000
_cell.length_b   1.000
_cell.length_c   1.000
_cell.angle_alpha   90.00
_cell.angle_beta   90.00
_cell.angle_gamma   90.00
#
_symmetry.space_group_name_H-M   'P 1'
#
loop_
_entity.id
_entity.type
_entity.pdbx_description
1 polymer ?
#
loop_
_entity_poly.entity_id
_entity_poly.type
_entity_poly.pdbx_seq_one_letter_code
_entity_poly.pdbx_strand_id
1 'polypeptide(L)'
;MAQVNEYIRYEPDERPPHSIAAGVGFQAAVVIIAPVVLSAIIIGRAANQPESYLTWIAFAALLISGVSTILQAVRVGRIGAGHVLVMGTSGAFIAVCIAALVKGGPSLMASLIVVSSLFQFALAARLSLLRRILTPVVSGTVIMLIAVTVMPIVFGLLTDVP
;
A
#
# COMPACT_ATOMS: atom_id res chain seq x y z
N MET A 1 0.29 25.71 28.46
CA MET A 1 0.26 24.38 29.11
C MET A 1 -0.36 23.42 28.10
N ALA A 2 0.42 22.47 27.58
CA ALA A 2 -0.11 21.47 26.65
C ALA A 2 -1.12 20.60 27.41
N GLN A 3 -2.31 20.39 26.85
CA GLN A 3 -3.28 19.45 27.42
C GLN A 3 -2.64 18.05 27.41
N VAL A 4 -2.37 17.51 28.60
CA VAL A 4 -1.94 16.12 28.75
C VAL A 4 -3.14 15.26 28.35
N ASN A 5 -3.03 14.59 27.20
CA ASN A 5 -4.08 13.73 26.70
C ASN A 5 -4.00 12.38 27.43
N GLU A 6 -4.87 12.17 28.42
CA GLU A 6 -4.90 10.98 29.28
C GLU A 6 -5.06 9.64 28.51
N TYR A 7 -5.42 9.67 27.23
CA TYR A 7 -5.55 8.49 26.37
C TYR A 7 -4.23 8.03 25.71
N ILE A 8 -3.16 8.83 25.76
CA ILE A 8 -1.89 8.50 25.10
C ILE A 8 -0.99 7.72 26.08
N ARG A 9 -0.79 6.43 25.81
CA ARG A 9 0.02 5.54 26.65
C ARG A 9 1.52 5.59 26.35
N TYR A 10 1.91 5.91 25.11
CA TYR A 10 3.30 6.04 24.67
C TYR A 10 3.42 7.21 23.68
N GLU A 11 4.46 8.02 23.81
CA GLU A 11 4.78 9.06 22.82
C GLU A 11 5.38 8.45 21.54
N PRO A 12 5.31 9.12 20.38
CA PRO A 12 5.80 8.58 19.10
C PRO A 12 7.29 8.17 19.10
N ASP A 13 8.12 8.91 19.84
CA ASP A 13 9.56 8.67 19.97
C ASP A 13 9.91 7.79 21.19
N GLU A 14 8.92 7.49 22.03
CA GLU A 14 9.12 6.67 23.23
C GLU A 14 9.29 5.20 22.84
N ARG A 15 10.24 4.52 23.47
CA ARG A 15 10.49 3.09 23.25
C ARG A 15 9.69 2.29 24.27
N PRO A 16 8.56 1.67 23.90
CA PRO A 16 7.83 0.82 24.82
C PRO A 16 8.67 -0.42 25.18
N PRO A 17 8.33 -1.11 26.30
CA PRO A 17 8.92 -2.40 26.63
C PRO A 17 8.92 -3.36 25.45
N HIS A 18 10.00 -4.12 25.26
CA HIS A 18 10.18 -4.98 24.09
C HIS A 18 9.03 -5.97 23.85
N SER A 19 8.38 -6.44 24.91
CA SER A 19 7.20 -7.32 24.82
C SER A 19 5.99 -6.62 24.19
N ILE A 20 5.74 -5.35 24.54
CA ILE A 20 4.65 -4.54 23.98
C ILE A 20 4.98 -4.16 22.54
N ALA A 21 6.22 -3.75 22.27
CA ALA A 21 6.68 -3.45 20.91
C ALA A 21 6.50 -4.65 19.98
N ALA A 22 6.89 -5.85 20.42
CA ALA A 22 6.71 -7.09 19.67
C ALA A 22 5.23 -7.41 19.44
N GLY A 23 4.38 -7.25 20.46
CA GLY A 23 2.93 -7.47 20.35
C GLY A 23 2.26 -6.53 19.34
N VAL A 24 2.55 -5.23 19.41
CA VAL A 24 2.00 -4.23 18.47
C VAL A 24 2.54 -4.44 17.05
N GLY A 25 3.83 -4.76 16.92
CA GLY A 25 4.43 -5.10 15.62
C GLY A 25 3.80 -6.34 14.99
N PHE A 26 3.52 -7.37 15.80
CA PHE A 26 2.81 -8.57 15.35
C PHE A 26 1.38 -8.25 14.91
N GLN A 27 0.64 -7.44 15.69
CA GLN A 27 -0.71 -6.99 15.31
C GLN A 27 -0.70 -6.23 13.98
N ALA A 28 0.25 -5.30 13.80
CA ALA A 28 0.40 -4.55 12.56
C ALA A 28 0.67 -5.48 11.36
N ALA A 29 1.51 -6.50 11.55
CA ALA A 29 1.75 -7.52 10.52
C ALA A 29 0.47 -8.28 10.17
N VAL A 30 -0.26 -8.79 11.17
CA VAL A 30 -1.52 -9.52 10.95
C VAL A 30 -2.56 -8.68 10.22
N VAL A 31 -2.70 -7.40 10.59
CA VAL A 31 -3.66 -6.47 9.99
C VAL A 31 -3.37 -6.22 8.51
N ILE A 32 -2.09 -6.12 8.11
CA ILE A 32 -1.73 -5.76 6.73
C ILE A 32 -1.61 -6.96 5.79
N ILE A 33 -1.39 -8.17 6.31
CA ILE A 33 -1.21 -9.38 5.48
C ILE A 33 -2.44 -9.62 4.58
N ALA A 34 -3.64 -9.66 5.17
CA ALA A 34 -4.85 -9.95 4.42
C ALA A 34 -5.12 -8.96 3.26
N PRO A 35 -5.13 -7.63 3.47
CA PRO A 35 -5.38 -6.69 2.38
C PRO A 35 -4.29 -6.67 1.30
N VAL A 36 -3.01 -6.88 1.66
CA VAL A 36 -1.90 -6.94 0.68
C VAL A 36 -2.03 -8.16 -0.21
N VAL A 37 -2.25 -9.34 0.38
CA VAL A 37 -2.44 -10.59 -0.36
C VAL A 37 -3.70 -10.52 -1.23
N LEU A 38 -4.81 -10.06 -0.66
CA LEU A 38 -6.08 -9.95 -1.38
C LEU A 38 -5.95 -9.04 -2.61
N SER A 39 -5.31 -7.87 -2.46
CA SER A 39 -5.11 -6.94 -3.58
C SER A 39 -4.25 -7.55 -4.69
N ALA A 40 -3.17 -8.27 -4.34
CA ALA A 40 -2.31 -8.94 -5.31
C ALA A 40 -3.05 -10.07 -6.06
N ILE A 41 -3.85 -10.86 -5.34
CA ILE A 41 -4.64 -11.94 -5.92
C ILE A 41 -5.75 -11.37 -6.82
N ILE A 42 -6.45 -10.31 -6.41
CA ILE A 42 -7.48 -9.65 -7.23
C ILE A 42 -6.89 -9.21 -8.57
N ILE A 43 -5.72 -8.55 -8.55
CA ILE A 43 -5.04 -8.08 -9.77
C ILE A 43 -4.72 -9.24 -10.70
N GLY A 44 -4.13 -10.32 -10.18
CA GLY A 44 -3.76 -11.47 -11.01
C GLY A 44 -4.97 -12.25 -11.53
N ARG A 45 -5.98 -12.49 -10.68
CA ARG A 45 -7.21 -13.22 -11.04
C ARG A 45 -8.01 -12.47 -12.10
N ALA A 46 -8.24 -11.17 -11.91
CA ALA A 46 -8.97 -10.35 -12.87
C ALA A 46 -8.25 -10.21 -14.22
N ALA A 47 -6.92 -10.42 -14.25
CA ALA A 47 -6.12 -10.50 -15.47
C ALA A 47 -5.93 -11.93 -15.99
N ASN A 48 -6.71 -12.90 -15.50
CA ASN A 48 -6.67 -14.31 -15.89
C ASN A 48 -5.26 -14.94 -15.84
N GLN A 49 -4.45 -14.55 -14.85
CA GLN A 49 -3.10 -15.10 -14.67
C GLN A 49 -3.15 -16.50 -14.03
N PRO A 50 -2.17 -17.37 -14.35
CA PRO A 50 -2.11 -18.72 -13.78
C PRO A 50 -1.89 -18.68 -12.26
N GLU A 51 -2.31 -19.75 -11.58
CA GLU A 51 -2.21 -19.85 -10.11
C GLU A 51 -0.76 -19.68 -9.59
N SER A 52 0.22 -20.20 -10.34
CA SER A 52 1.65 -20.02 -10.03
C SER A 52 2.04 -18.54 -9.97
N TYR A 53 1.49 -17.71 -10.84
CA TYR A 53 1.71 -16.26 -10.83
C TYR A 53 1.01 -15.59 -9.65
N LEU A 54 -0.18 -16.05 -9.26
CA LEU A 54 -0.91 -15.51 -8.10
C LEU A 54 -0.16 -15.73 -6.80
N THR A 55 0.37 -16.94 -6.60
CA THR A 55 1.21 -17.25 -5.44
C THR A 55 2.46 -16.38 -5.46
N TRP A 56 3.14 -16.29 -6.60
CA TRP A 56 4.35 -15.48 -6.75
C TRP A 56 4.11 -13.99 -6.44
N ILE A 57 3.07 -13.38 -7.03
CA ILE A 57 2.79 -11.95 -6.82
C ILE A 57 2.34 -11.64 -5.39
N ALA A 58 1.61 -12.56 -4.74
CA ALA A 58 1.23 -12.42 -3.33
C ALA A 58 2.45 -12.45 -2.41
N PHE A 59 3.37 -13.41 -2.60
CA PHE A 59 4.61 -13.48 -1.84
C PHE A 59 5.50 -12.26 -2.08
N ALA A 60 5.65 -11.84 -3.34
CA ALA A 60 6.44 -10.66 -3.69
C ALA A 60 5.87 -9.39 -3.04
N ALA A 61 4.54 -9.21 -3.06
CA ALA A 61 3.87 -8.07 -2.45
C ALA A 61 4.07 -8.02 -0.93
N LEU A 62 3.96 -9.16 -0.24
CA LEU A 62 4.21 -9.25 1.21
C LEU A 62 5.67 -8.94 1.56
N LEU A 63 6.61 -9.49 0.81
CA LEU A 63 8.04 -9.26 1.04
C LEU A 63 8.40 -7.77 0.84
N ILE A 64 7.92 -7.17 -0.24
CA ILE A 64 8.15 -5.74 -0.54
C ILE A 64 7.46 -4.84 0.49
N SER A 65 6.25 -5.19 0.94
CA SER A 65 5.53 -4.48 2.02
C SER A 65 6.35 -4.48 3.32
N GLY A 66 6.90 -5.63 3.71
CA GLY A 66 7.77 -5.75 4.88
C GLY A 66 9.04 -4.91 4.75
N VAL A 67 9.77 -5.06 3.64
CA VAL A 67 11.00 -4.29 3.38
C VAL A 67 10.72 -2.78 3.37
N SER A 68 9.61 -2.35 2.75
CA SER A 68 9.23 -0.95 2.69
C SER A 68 8.85 -0.40 4.06
N THR A 69 8.18 -1.20 4.90
CA THR A 69 7.85 -0.82 6.29
C THR A 69 9.11 -0.65 7.12
N ILE A 70 10.09 -1.55 6.97
CA ILE A 70 11.40 -1.42 7.63
C ILE A 70 12.12 -0.15 7.14
N LEU A 71 12.12 0.13 5.84
CA LEU A 71 12.73 1.33 5.27
C LEU A 71 12.07 2.63 5.80
N GLN A 72 10.77 2.61 6.09
CA GLN A 72 10.09 3.77 6.67
C GLN A 72 10.41 3.95 8.16
N ALA A 73 10.52 2.84 8.89
CA ALA A 73 10.88 2.82 10.30
C ALA A 73 12.35 3.20 10.53
N VAL A 74 13.26 2.66 9.72
CA VAL A 74 14.70 2.92 9.78
C VAL A 74 15.01 4.06 8.82
N ARG A 75 15.13 5.27 9.36
CA ARG A 75 15.56 6.42 8.56
C ARG A 75 16.99 6.22 8.05
N VAL A 76 17.15 6.03 6.75
CA VAL A 76 18.45 5.94 6.07
C VAL A 76 18.70 7.26 5.33
N GLY A 77 19.40 8.18 6.00
CA GLY A 77 19.69 9.51 5.47
C GLY A 77 18.42 10.35 5.22
N ARG A 78 18.14 10.67 3.96
CA ARG A 78 16.94 11.43 3.53
C ARG A 78 15.74 10.53 3.19
N ILE A 79 15.90 9.21 3.24
CA ILE A 79 14.87 8.22 2.90
C ILE A 79 14.34 7.60 4.20
N GLY A 80 13.02 7.47 4.28
CA GLY A 80 12.33 6.96 5.47
C GLY A 80 11.83 8.07 6.39
N ALA A 81 10.67 7.84 7.02
CA ALA A 81 10.06 8.79 7.96
C ALA A 81 10.67 8.74 9.36
N GLY A 82 11.41 7.69 9.71
CA GLY A 82 11.91 7.44 11.07
C GLY A 82 10.84 6.96 12.04
N HIS A 83 9.67 6.56 11.51
CA HIS A 83 8.51 6.11 12.27
C HIS A 83 7.94 4.85 11.64
N VAL A 84 7.27 4.02 12.45
CA VAL A 84 6.62 2.80 11.96
C VAL A 84 5.41 3.18 11.11
N LEU A 85 5.63 3.31 9.81
CA LEU A 85 4.59 3.50 8.81
C LEU A 85 4.38 2.15 8.10
N VAL A 86 3.29 1.47 8.44
CA VAL A 86 2.94 0.18 7.83
C VAL A 86 2.65 0.40 6.35
N MET A 87 3.50 -0.14 5.48
CA MET A 87 3.39 0.00 4.04
C MET A 87 2.52 -1.12 3.47
N GLY A 88 1.51 -0.77 2.69
CA GLY A 88 0.63 -1.72 2.02
C GLY A 88 0.43 -1.38 0.55
N THR A 89 -0.34 -2.23 -0.13
CA THR A 89 -0.73 -2.01 -1.53
C THR A 89 -1.92 -1.04 -1.58
N SER A 90 -1.86 -0.03 -2.45
CA SER A 90 -2.99 0.89 -2.66
C SER A 90 -3.99 0.33 -3.66
N GLY A 91 -5.27 0.30 -3.27
CA GLY A 91 -6.37 -0.09 -4.16
C GLY A 91 -6.51 0.81 -5.40
N ALA A 92 -5.93 2.01 -5.37
CA ALA A 92 -5.94 2.95 -6.49
C ALA A 92 -5.29 2.39 -7.76
N PHE A 93 -4.36 1.44 -7.63
CA PHE A 93 -3.62 0.90 -8.77
C PHE A 93 -4.22 -0.39 -9.35
N ILE A 94 -5.25 -0.97 -8.71
CA ILE A 94 -5.81 -2.28 -9.12
C ILE A 94 -6.21 -2.27 -10.60
N ALA A 95 -7.05 -1.31 -11.01
CA ALA A 95 -7.54 -1.24 -12.39
C ALA A 95 -6.41 -1.05 -13.41
N VAL A 96 -5.41 -0.22 -13.09
CA VAL A 96 -4.28 0.07 -13.98
C VAL A 96 -3.34 -1.15 -14.09
N CYS A 97 -3.07 -1.85 -12.99
CA CYS A 97 -2.28 -3.08 -12.98
C CYS A 97 -2.95 -4.20 -13.79
N ILE A 98 -4.27 -4.37 -13.65
CA ILE A 98 -5.04 -5.33 -14.46
C ILE A 98 -4.91 -4.98 -15.95
N ALA A 99 -5.11 -3.70 -16.31
CA ALA A 99 -4.99 -3.25 -17.69
C ALA A 99 -3.60 -3.49 -18.27
N ALA A 100 -2.53 -3.25 -17.49
CA ALA A 100 -1.16 -3.51 -17.90
C ALA A 100 -0.89 -5.01 -18.12
N LEU A 101 -1.35 -5.86 -17.20
CA LEU A 101 -1.23 -7.32 -17.32
C LEU A 101 -1.95 -7.86 -18.55
N VAL A 102 -3.18 -7.41 -18.81
CA VAL A 102 -3.96 -7.86 -19.98
C VAL A 102 -3.33 -7.39 -21.29
N LYS A 103 -2.77 -6.17 -21.34
CA LYS A 103 -2.21 -5.61 -22.58
C LYS A 103 -0.80 -6.10 -22.92
N GLY A 104 0.04 -6.35 -21.91
CA GLY A 104 1.45 -6.66 -22.15
C GLY A 104 2.08 -7.58 -21.11
N GLY A 105 1.26 -8.25 -20.29
CA GLY A 105 1.72 -9.23 -19.32
C GLY A 105 2.51 -8.65 -18.14
N PRO A 106 3.14 -9.55 -17.35
CA PRO A 106 3.89 -9.16 -16.16
C PRO A 106 5.07 -8.22 -16.43
N SER A 107 5.71 -8.34 -17.60
CA SER A 107 6.85 -7.49 -17.99
C SER A 107 6.45 -6.04 -18.21
N LEU A 108 5.31 -5.79 -18.88
CA LEU A 108 4.77 -4.44 -19.05
C LEU A 108 4.33 -3.86 -17.69
N MET A 109 3.68 -4.64 -16.85
CA MET A 109 3.29 -4.19 -15.51
C MET A 109 4.52 -3.78 -14.69
N ALA A 110 5.58 -4.60 -14.70
CA ALA A 110 6.81 -4.33 -13.97
C ALA A 110 7.50 -3.04 -14.47
N SER A 111 7.62 -2.86 -15.78
CA SER A 111 8.25 -1.65 -16.34
C SER A 111 7.46 -0.39 -16.02
N LEU A 112 6.12 -0.44 -16.10
CA LEU A 112 5.26 0.68 -15.71
C LEU A 112 5.37 1.01 -14.21
N ILE A 113 5.48 0.00 -13.34
CA ILE A 113 5.70 0.21 -11.90
C ILE A 113 7.03 0.91 -11.66
N VAL A 114 8.10 0.48 -12.31
CA VAL A 114 9.43 1.12 -12.18
C VAL A 114 9.38 2.56 -12.66
N VAL A 115 8.81 2.84 -13.84
CA VAL A 115 8.72 4.20 -14.38
C VAL A 115 7.84 5.09 -13.48
N SER A 116 6.69 4.57 -13.04
CA SER A 116 5.75 5.31 -12.19
C SER A 116 6.31 5.59 -10.80
N SER A 117 7.08 4.67 -10.22
CA SER A 117 7.72 4.85 -8.92
C SER A 117 8.85 5.88 -8.98
N LEU A 118 9.66 5.89 -10.04
CA LEU A 118 10.68 6.92 -10.26
C LEU A 118 10.06 8.31 -10.42
N PHE A 119 8.96 8.40 -11.18
CA PHE A 119 8.20 9.64 -11.31
C PHE A 119 7.65 10.13 -9.97
N GLN A 120 7.04 9.24 -9.18
CA GLN A 120 6.54 9.58 -7.83
C GLN A 120 7.67 10.00 -6.88
N PHE A 121 8.82 9.35 -6.95
CA PHE A 121 9.99 9.70 -6.15
C PHE A 121 10.50 11.10 -6.48
N ALA A 122 10.57 11.46 -7.77
CA ALA A 122 10.92 12.81 -8.21
C ALA A 122 9.88 13.85 -7.76
N LEU A 123 8.59 13.50 -7.82
CA LEU A 123 7.50 14.37 -7.40
C LEU A 123 7.48 14.59 -5.89
N ALA A 124 7.85 13.57 -5.10
CA ALA A 124 7.92 13.65 -3.64
C ALA A 124 8.88 14.76 -3.17
N ALA A 125 9.97 15.01 -3.90
CA ALA A 125 10.90 16.11 -3.60
C ALA A 125 10.27 17.50 -3.74
N ARG A 126 9.18 17.64 -4.50
CA ARG A 126 8.45 18.91 -4.74
C ARG A 126 7.00 18.88 -4.25
N LEU A 127 6.72 18.09 -3.21
CA LEU A 127 5.37 17.89 -2.69
C LEU A 127 4.68 19.20 -2.24
N SER A 128 5.45 20.23 -1.87
CA SER A 128 4.92 21.54 -1.51
C SER A 128 4.11 22.20 -2.63
N LEU A 129 4.40 21.90 -3.90
CA LEU A 129 3.65 22.42 -5.06
C LEU A 129 2.26 21.78 -5.16
N LEU A 130 2.09 20.52 -4.76
CA LEU A 130 0.83 19.79 -4.88
C LEU A 130 -0.14 20.08 -3.74
N ARG A 131 0.35 20.57 -2.60
CA ARG A 131 -0.48 20.86 -1.41
C ARG A 131 -1.61 21.85 -1.68
N ARG A 132 -1.49 22.73 -2.67
CA ARG A 132 -2.55 23.68 -3.04
C ARG A 132 -3.72 23.02 -3.77
N ILE A 133 -3.49 21.88 -4.42
CA ILE A 133 -4.48 21.14 -5.22
C ILE A 133 -5.13 20.05 -4.37
N LEU A 134 -4.36 19.41 -3.48
CA LEU A 134 -4.82 18.35 -2.59
C LEU A 134 -5.61 18.89 -1.40
N THR A 135 -6.73 19.54 -1.67
CA THR A 135 -7.67 19.97 -0.62
C THR A 135 -8.39 18.74 -0.03
N PRO A 136 -8.97 18.85 1.18
CA PRO A 136 -9.74 17.76 1.78
C PRO A 136 -10.87 17.26 0.88
N VAL A 137 -11.52 18.18 0.15
CA VAL A 137 -12.60 17.84 -0.79
C VAL A 137 -12.06 17.02 -1.95
N VAL A 138 -10.99 17.48 -2.63
CA VAL A 138 -10.39 16.76 -3.77
C VAL A 138 -9.89 15.39 -3.34
N SER A 139 -9.19 15.31 -2.21
CA SER A 139 -8.64 14.05 -1.71
C SER A 139 -9.75 13.06 -1.34
N GLY A 140 -10.81 13.54 -0.67
CA GLY A 140 -11.98 12.72 -0.33
C GLY A 140 -12.71 12.19 -1.57
N THR A 141 -12.95 13.05 -2.58
CA THR A 141 -13.58 12.64 -3.84
C THR A 141 -12.74 11.58 -4.57
N VAL A 142 -11.41 11.76 -4.63
CA VAL A 142 -10.51 10.78 -5.26
C VAL A 142 -10.56 9.43 -4.54
N ILE A 143 -10.57 9.41 -3.21
CA ILE A 143 -10.70 8.17 -2.42
C ILE A 143 -12.04 7.47 -2.70
N MET A 144 -13.14 8.22 -2.79
CA MET A 144 -14.44 7.65 -3.17
C MET A 144 -14.42 7.05 -4.58
N LEU A 145 -13.81 7.75 -5.55
CA LEU A 145 -13.68 7.26 -6.92
C LEU A 145 -12.83 5.99 -7.01
N ILE A 146 -11.77 5.86 -6.19
CA ILE A 146 -10.99 4.62 -6.10
C ILE A 146 -11.90 3.44 -5.71
N ALA A 147 -12.73 3.60 -4.67
CA ALA A 147 -13.65 2.56 -4.24
C ALA A 147 -14.65 2.18 -5.34
N VAL A 148 -15.27 3.17 -5.99
CA VAL A 148 -16.22 2.97 -7.11
C VAL A 148 -15.56 2.24 -8.28
N THR A 149 -14.30 2.55 -8.58
CA THR A 149 -13.56 1.94 -9.70
C THR A 149 -13.23 0.47 -9.42
N VAL A 150 -12.98 0.11 -8.16
CA VAL A 150 -12.62 -1.26 -7.76
C VAL A 150 -13.84 -2.16 -7.59
N MET A 151 -14.99 -1.58 -7.21
CA MET A 151 -16.26 -2.29 -6.97
C MET A 151 -16.68 -3.28 -8.08
N PRO A 152 -16.72 -2.93 -9.37
CA PRO A 152 -17.12 -3.88 -10.42
C PRO A 152 -16.15 -5.05 -10.58
N ILE A 153 -14.85 -4.83 -10.34
CA ILE A 153 -13.82 -5.87 -10.43
C ILE A 153 -14.05 -6.91 -9.31
N VAL A 154 -14.31 -6.43 -8.09
CA VAL A 154 -14.56 -7.30 -6.93
C VAL A 154 -15.85 -8.08 -7.11
N PHE A 155 -16.93 -7.44 -7.54
CA PHE A 155 -18.20 -8.15 -7.76
C PHE A 155 -18.11 -9.19 -8.88
N GLY A 156 -17.41 -8.88 -9.98
CA GLY A 156 -17.17 -9.87 -11.03
C GLY A 156 -16.47 -11.12 -10.51
N LEU A 157 -15.44 -10.93 -9.67
CA LEU A 157 -14.74 -12.05 -9.03
C LEU A 157 -15.63 -12.86 -8.08
N LEU A 158 -16.59 -12.24 -7.39
CA LEU A 158 -17.52 -12.95 -6.50
C LEU A 158 -18.56 -13.76 -7.27
N THR A 159 -19.01 -13.28 -8.43
CA THR A 159 -19.97 -14.02 -9.27
C THR A 159 -19.35 -15.21 -10.00
N ASP A 160 -18.02 -15.21 -10.16
CA ASP A 160 -17.27 -16.30 -10.80
C ASP A 160 -16.87 -17.43 -9.84
N VAL A 161 -17.22 -17.34 -8.54
CA VAL A 161 -17.01 -18.42 -7.57
C VAL A 161 -18.26 -19.32 -7.56
N PRO A 162 -18.12 -20.65 -7.75
CA PRO A 162 -19.24 -21.59 -7.71
C PRO A 162 -19.91 -21.70 -6.33
#